data_AF-A0A132A6D9-F1
#
_entry.id   AF-A0A132A6D9-F1
#
_cell.length_a   1.000
_cell.length_b   1.000
_cell.length_c   1.000
_cell.angle_alpha   90.00
_cell.angle_beta   90.00
_cell.angle_gamma   90.00
#
_symmetry.space_group_name_H-M   'P 1'
#
loop_
_entity.id
_entity.type
_entity.pdbx_description
1 polymer ?
#
loop_
_entity_poly.entity_id
_entity_poly.type
_entity_poly.pdbx_seq_one_letter_code
_entity_poly.pdbx_strand_id
1 'polypeptide(L)'
;MKLLESKDSNVIDVNYRPMQGLSFNIILVSTIELVRDDQNADLIAKLNDLCLRLKIEEKKLEKFEIGTIQLKTRFHRQIQTLRMRISTILSKQKDIKIIDRKEKNTEASDDSSDDFEEVMESEEQFLMTKIEAEKSSHPKDLQSTSSLSKCEDVDNRCKALLPSGRLCPRRDKRKCPFHGIIIPRDDQGLPIDEEMRQKELINRKEKEMNEWKDPNYLKMLSKKIGQNLELQNRRQKSKSKDLNLIDLKHLKSTPKQRLSTKVLKIFKNASKNS
;
A
#
# COMPACT_ATOMS: atom_id res chain seq x y z
N MET A 1 42.95 19.21 -2.40
CA MET A 1 42.02 18.69 -1.37
C MET A 1 41.17 17.59 -1.98
N LYS A 2 41.71 16.37 -2.04
CA LYS A 2 40.97 15.14 -2.37
C LYS A 2 40.42 14.61 -1.04
N LEU A 3 39.12 14.39 -0.94
CA LEU A 3 38.57 13.46 0.03
C LEU A 3 37.80 12.40 -0.74
N LEU A 4 38.36 11.20 -0.70
CA LEU A 4 37.75 9.94 -1.09
C LEU A 4 36.67 9.63 -0.06
N GLU A 5 35.41 9.54 -0.49
CA GLU A 5 34.39 8.81 0.27
C GLU A 5 34.21 7.43 -0.35
N SER A 6 34.92 6.49 0.26
CA SER A 6 34.71 5.06 0.14
C SER A 6 33.29 4.71 0.58
N LYS A 7 32.58 4.07 -0.35
CA LYS A 7 31.48 3.15 -0.07
C LYS A 7 31.93 2.13 0.98
N ASP A 8 31.05 1.82 1.92
CA ASP A 8 30.79 0.46 2.43
C ASP A 8 29.74 0.54 3.55
N SER A 9 28.49 0.86 3.20
CA SER A 9 27.35 0.49 4.04
C SER A 9 26.93 -0.93 3.65
N ASN A 10 27.55 -1.91 4.31
CA ASN A 10 27.07 -3.29 4.39
C ASN A 10 25.66 -3.27 5.01
N VAL A 11 24.65 -3.19 4.14
CA VAL A 11 23.26 -3.51 4.50
C VAL A 11 23.19 -5.03 4.54
N ILE A 12 23.32 -5.58 5.76
CA ILE A 12 23.06 -6.99 6.01
C ILE A 12 21.53 -7.14 6.00
N ASP A 13 20.99 -7.42 4.82
CA ASP A 13 19.60 -7.86 4.64
C ASP A 13 19.52 -9.34 5.07
N VAL A 14 19.29 -9.59 6.35
CA VAL A 14 19.14 -10.95 6.86
C VAL A 14 17.74 -11.46 6.51
N ASN A 15 17.59 -11.95 5.29
CA ASN A 15 16.48 -12.80 4.88
C ASN A 15 16.58 -14.15 5.63
N TYR A 16 16.03 -14.21 6.84
CA TYR A 16 15.92 -15.45 7.61
C TYR A 16 14.76 -16.29 7.05
N ARG A 17 15.07 -17.21 6.14
CA ARG A 17 14.21 -18.37 5.87
C ARG A 17 14.36 -19.33 7.05
N PRO A 18 13.30 -19.70 7.79
CA PRO A 18 13.43 -20.72 8.81
C PRO A 18 13.73 -22.05 8.10
N MET A 19 14.98 -22.51 8.16
CA MET A 19 15.33 -23.89 7.87
C MET A 19 14.64 -24.74 8.94
N GLN A 20 13.43 -25.20 8.65
CA GLN A 20 12.82 -26.28 9.41
C GLN A 20 13.72 -27.50 9.25
N GLY A 21 14.46 -27.87 10.30
CA GLY A 21 15.17 -29.15 10.27
C GLY A 21 16.37 -29.33 11.22
N LEU A 22 16.95 -28.30 11.82
CA LEU A 22 18.11 -28.50 12.72
C LEU A 22 18.06 -27.53 13.90
N SER A 23 17.37 -27.93 14.97
CA SER A 23 17.49 -27.27 16.28
C SER A 23 18.82 -27.70 16.92
N PHE A 24 19.92 -27.06 16.55
CA PHE A 24 21.11 -27.10 17.38
C PHE A 24 20.86 -26.20 18.58
N ASN A 25 20.56 -26.83 19.72
CA ASN A 25 20.67 -26.17 21.01
C ASN A 25 22.15 -25.84 21.22
N ILE A 26 22.57 -24.63 20.85
CA ILE A 26 23.86 -24.09 21.28
C ILE A 26 23.68 -23.80 22.77
N ILE A 27 24.06 -24.78 23.57
CA ILE A 27 24.19 -24.64 25.01
C ILE A 27 25.40 -23.72 25.23
N LEU A 28 25.15 -22.41 25.38
CA LEU A 28 26.15 -21.42 25.81
C LEU A 28 26.45 -21.65 27.29
N VAL A 29 27.15 -22.74 27.62
CA VAL A 29 27.68 -23.00 28.96
C VAL A 29 29.15 -22.62 28.96
N SER A 30 29.40 -21.35 29.22
CA SER A 30 30.58 -20.89 29.94
C SER A 30 30.48 -19.38 30.14
N THR A 31 30.20 -18.97 31.37
CA THR A 31 30.55 -17.63 31.84
C THR A 31 32.07 -17.51 31.76
N ILE A 32 32.57 -16.84 30.71
CA ILE A 32 34.00 -16.60 30.54
C ILE A 32 34.40 -15.51 31.54
N GLU A 33 35.16 -15.88 32.56
CA GLU A 33 35.71 -14.95 33.53
C GLU A 33 37.04 -14.39 33.01
N LEU A 34 37.10 -13.08 32.80
CA LEU A 34 38.34 -12.40 32.41
C LEU A 34 39.10 -11.96 33.67
N VAL A 35 40.18 -12.66 33.98
CA VAL A 35 41.11 -12.29 35.07
C VAL A 35 41.99 -11.12 34.61
N ARG A 36 42.10 -10.09 35.44
CA ARG A 36 42.90 -8.89 35.15
C ARG A 36 44.35 -9.12 35.61
N ASP A 37 45.27 -8.96 34.66
CA ASP A 37 46.72 -9.06 34.82
C ASP A 37 47.40 -7.78 34.27
N ASP A 38 48.67 -7.57 34.61
CA ASP A 38 49.42 -6.37 34.19
C ASP A 38 49.51 -6.19 32.67
N GLN A 39 49.46 -7.29 31.91
CA GLN A 39 49.51 -7.27 30.44
C GLN A 39 48.17 -6.93 29.78
N ASN A 40 47.04 -7.10 30.49
CA ASN A 40 45.69 -6.92 29.93
C ASN A 40 44.92 -5.76 30.58
N ALA A 41 45.45 -5.16 31.65
CA ALA A 41 44.82 -4.08 32.41
C ALA A 41 44.40 -2.89 31.52
N ASP A 42 45.30 -2.44 30.64
CA ASP A 42 45.04 -1.32 29.72
C ASP A 42 43.97 -1.65 28.68
N LEU A 43 43.94 -2.89 28.20
CA LEU A 43 42.93 -3.36 27.24
C LEU A 43 41.56 -3.43 27.90
N ILE A 44 41.49 -3.95 29.12
CA ILE A 44 40.26 -4.00 29.92
C ILE A 44 39.76 -2.58 30.23
N ALA A 45 40.65 -1.64 30.56
CA ALA A 45 40.28 -0.24 30.79
C ALA A 45 39.69 0.41 29.53
N LYS A 46 40.33 0.22 28.37
CA LYS A 46 39.81 0.70 27.08
C LYS A 46 38.47 0.07 26.73
N LEU A 47 38.30 -1.23 26.97
CA LEU A 47 37.04 -1.93 26.73
C LEU A 47 35.91 -1.35 27.59
N ASN A 48 36.17 -1.12 28.88
CA ASN A 48 35.18 -0.53 29.78
C ASN A 48 34.80 0.90 29.37
N ASP A 49 35.77 1.70 28.94
CA ASP A 49 35.51 3.06 28.46
C ASP A 49 34.70 3.05 27.15
N LEU A 50 34.99 2.13 26.23
CA LEU A 50 34.17 1.91 25.03
C LEU A 50 32.75 1.46 25.40
N CYS A 51 32.59 0.54 26.35
CA CYS A 51 31.28 0.12 26.85
C CYS A 51 30.51 1.30 27.46
N LEU A 52 31.19 2.20 28.19
CA LEU A 52 30.56 3.39 28.76
C LEU A 52 30.11 4.35 27.65
N ARG A 53 30.96 4.59 26.64
CA ARG A 53 30.62 5.42 25.48
C ARG A 53 29.43 4.84 24.71
N LEU A 54 29.39 3.53 24.49
CA LEU A 54 28.26 2.86 23.85
C LEU A 54 26.97 3.05 24.63
N LYS A 55 26.99 2.91 25.97
CA LYS A 55 25.82 3.19 26.82
C LYS A 55 25.34 4.64 26.73
N ILE A 56 26.25 5.60 26.55
CA ILE A 56 25.89 7.01 26.37
C ILE A 56 25.20 7.21 25.02
N GLU A 57 25.74 6.64 23.95
CA GLU A 57 25.13 6.70 22.61
C GLU A 57 23.77 6.01 22.56
N GLU A 58 23.61 4.88 23.24
CA GLU A 58 22.32 4.18 23.41
C GLU A 58 21.26 5.11 24.03
N LYS A 59 21.60 5.82 25.11
CA LYS A 59 20.69 6.80 25.71
C LYS A 59 20.37 7.98 24.80
N LYS A 60 21.30 8.38 23.92
CA LYS A 60 21.02 9.43 22.92
C LYS A 60 20.03 8.91 21.88
N LEU A 61 20.24 7.69 21.39
CA LEU A 61 19.33 7.02 20.45
C LEU A 61 17.92 6.91 21.03
N GLU A 62 17.79 6.52 22.29
CA GLU A 62 16.50 6.44 22.99
C GLU A 62 15.78 7.80 23.01
N LYS A 63 16.50 8.89 23.31
CA LYS A 63 15.94 10.25 23.25
C LYS A 63 15.50 10.64 21.83
N PHE A 64 16.29 10.29 20.82
CA PHE A 64 15.92 10.52 19.44
C PHE A 64 14.65 9.74 19.06
N GLU A 65 14.55 8.47 19.42
CA GLU A 65 13.34 7.67 19.20
C GLU A 65 12.11 8.30 19.85
N ILE A 66 12.20 8.69 21.12
CA ILE A 66 11.10 9.39 21.82
C ILE A 66 10.70 10.66 21.05
N GLY A 67 11.67 11.47 20.60
CA GLY A 67 11.40 12.67 19.80
C GLY A 67 10.67 12.36 18.49
N THR A 68 11.06 11.31 17.78
CA THR A 68 10.38 10.90 16.53
C THR A 68 8.95 10.44 16.78
N ILE A 69 8.69 9.71 17.86
CA ILE A 69 7.35 9.26 18.26
C ILE A 69 6.47 10.48 18.59
N GLN A 70 7.00 11.44 19.34
CA GLN A 70 6.30 12.68 19.67
C GLN A 70 5.95 13.50 18.41
N LEU A 71 6.87 13.62 17.46
CA LEU A 71 6.61 14.31 16.20
C LEU A 71 5.53 13.58 15.38
N LYS A 72 5.61 12.26 15.26
CA LYS A 72 4.63 11.43 14.55
C LYS A 72 3.23 11.60 15.15
N THR A 73 3.10 11.55 16.47
CA THR A 73 1.83 11.73 17.17
C THR A 73 1.27 13.15 17.01
N ARG A 74 2.14 14.18 17.05
CA ARG A 74 1.75 15.57 16.77
C ARG A 74 1.16 15.73 15.37
N PHE A 75 1.86 15.24 14.34
CA PHE A 75 1.35 15.31 12.96
C PHE A 75 0.06 14.51 12.79
N HIS A 76 -0.04 13.32 13.42
CA HIS A 76 -1.27 12.53 13.39
C HIS A 76 -2.47 13.30 13.92
N ARG A 77 -2.32 14.00 15.06
CA ARG A 77 -3.37 14.87 15.63
C ARG A 77 -3.75 16.01 14.68
N GLN A 78 -2.77 16.69 14.08
CA GLN A 78 -3.03 17.77 13.12
C GLN A 78 -3.82 17.26 11.90
N ILE A 79 -3.42 16.12 11.35
CA ILE A 79 -4.12 15.47 10.24
C ILE A 79 -5.55 15.11 10.63
N GLN A 80 -5.77 14.57 11.83
CA GLN A 80 -7.10 14.23 12.32
C GLN A 80 -7.98 15.47 12.46
N THR A 81 -7.46 16.57 13.01
CA THR A 81 -8.18 17.85 13.10
C THR A 81 -8.57 18.38 11.72
N LEU A 82 -7.64 18.34 10.76
CA LEU A 82 -7.93 18.74 9.38
C LEU A 82 -9.00 17.86 8.73
N ARG A 83 -8.94 16.55 8.93
CA ARG A 83 -9.98 15.62 8.45
C ARG A 83 -11.36 15.95 9.02
N MET A 84 -11.45 16.22 10.31
CA MET A 84 -12.71 16.62 10.95
C MET A 84 -13.24 17.93 10.36
N ARG A 85 -12.38 18.94 10.16
CA ARG A 85 -12.77 20.22 9.53
C ARG A 85 -13.24 20.05 8.09
N ILE A 86 -12.55 19.23 7.30
CA ILE A 86 -12.97 18.93 5.92
C ILE A 86 -14.33 18.22 5.95
N SER A 87 -14.51 17.25 6.85
CA SER A 87 -15.79 16.54 6.99
C SER A 87 -16.93 17.47 7.38
N THR A 88 -16.71 18.43 8.28
CA THR A 88 -17.76 19.40 8.65
C THR A 88 -18.11 20.35 7.51
N ILE A 89 -17.11 20.81 6.74
CA ILE A 89 -17.35 21.64 5.54
C ILE A 89 -18.15 20.86 4.50
N LEU A 90 -17.78 19.60 4.24
CA LEU A 90 -18.51 18.75 3.29
C LEU A 90 -19.94 18.46 3.75
N SER A 91 -20.18 18.32 5.06
CA SER A 91 -21.55 18.21 5.58
C SER A 91 -22.34 19.49 5.30
N LYS A 92 -21.80 20.66 5.66
CA LYS A 92 -22.43 21.96 5.42
C LYS A 92 -22.71 22.18 3.93
N GLN A 93 -21.81 21.76 3.05
CA GLN A 93 -22.02 21.86 1.60
C GLN A 93 -23.23 21.05 1.13
N LYS A 94 -23.48 19.86 1.70
CA LYS A 94 -24.67 19.06 1.37
C LYS A 94 -25.96 19.70 1.86
N ASP A 95 -25.89 20.45 2.95
CA ASP A 95 -27.04 21.13 3.55
C ASP A 95 -27.42 22.41 2.79
N ILE A 96 -26.51 22.95 1.95
CA ILE A 96 -26.79 24.11 1.09
C ILE A 96 -27.61 23.64 -0.12
N LYS A 97 -28.92 23.91 -0.09
CA LYS A 97 -29.79 23.82 -1.27
C LYS A 97 -29.58 25.05 -2.15
N ILE A 98 -29.02 24.85 -3.33
CA ILE A 98 -28.96 25.90 -4.36
C ILE A 98 -30.34 25.99 -5.00
N ILE A 99 -31.02 27.12 -4.82
CA ILE A 99 -32.28 27.44 -5.50
C ILE A 99 -31.91 28.31 -6.71
N ASP A 100 -32.02 27.76 -7.91
CA ASP A 100 -31.84 28.54 -9.12
C ASP A 100 -33.00 29.53 -9.27
N ARG A 101 -32.68 30.82 -9.27
CA ARG A 101 -33.65 31.89 -9.50
C ARG A 101 -34.03 31.86 -10.98
N LYS A 102 -35.15 31.20 -11.31
CA LYS A 102 -35.73 31.32 -12.65
C LYS A 102 -36.07 32.80 -12.88
N GLU A 103 -35.38 33.42 -13.82
CA GLU A 103 -35.72 34.74 -14.33
C GLU A 103 -37.14 34.69 -14.91
N LYS A 104 -38.11 35.27 -14.18
CA LYS A 104 -39.41 35.60 -14.76
C LYS A 104 -39.24 36.88 -15.56
N ASN A 105 -38.96 36.73 -16.85
CA ASN A 105 -39.38 37.72 -17.83
C ASN A 105 -40.89 37.57 -18.03
N THR A 106 -41.66 38.52 -17.51
CA THR A 106 -43.01 38.83 -18.00
C THR A 106 -43.26 40.31 -17.77
N GLU A 107 -43.42 40.99 -18.89
CA GLU A 107 -43.80 42.39 -19.04
C GLU A 107 -45.26 42.62 -18.59
N ALA A 108 -45.49 43.80 -18.02
CA ALA A 108 -46.71 44.62 -18.00
C ALA A 108 -48.08 44.00 -17.58
N SER A 109 -48.65 44.54 -16.49
CA SER A 109 -50.01 45.12 -16.50
C SER A 109 -50.28 45.88 -15.19
N ASP A 110 -51.01 46.99 -15.37
CA ASP A 110 -51.56 47.92 -14.38
C ASP A 110 -52.45 47.29 -13.30
N ASP A 111 -52.56 48.02 -12.19
CA ASP A 111 -53.81 48.45 -11.54
C ASP A 111 -54.05 48.03 -10.07
N SER A 112 -54.31 49.08 -9.28
CA SER A 112 -55.20 49.15 -8.12
C SER A 112 -54.79 48.58 -6.73
N SER A 113 -54.59 49.54 -5.82
CA SER A 113 -55.21 49.69 -4.49
C SER A 113 -55.08 48.59 -3.41
N ASP A 114 -54.33 48.95 -2.37
CA ASP A 114 -54.67 48.86 -0.93
C ASP A 114 -55.67 47.76 -0.50
N ASP A 115 -55.15 46.66 0.07
CA ASP A 115 -55.89 45.93 1.10
C ASP A 115 -54.93 45.26 2.10
N PHE A 116 -55.23 45.50 3.37
CA PHE A 116 -54.45 45.15 4.55
C PHE A 116 -55.11 43.90 5.15
N GLU A 117 -54.45 42.73 5.11
CA GLU A 117 -54.91 41.58 5.90
C GLU A 117 -53.81 41.10 6.88
N GLU A 118 -54.03 41.52 8.13
CA GLU A 118 -53.89 40.80 9.39
C GLU A 118 -52.72 39.81 9.57
N VAL A 119 -51.80 40.21 10.46
CA VAL A 119 -50.81 39.32 11.11
C VAL A 119 -51.56 38.30 11.96
N MET A 120 -51.60 37.04 11.51
CA MET A 120 -51.95 35.91 12.37
C MET A 120 -50.68 35.13 12.72
N GLU A 121 -50.08 35.51 13.85
CA GLU A 121 -49.13 34.66 14.57
C GLU A 121 -49.87 33.41 15.02
N SER A 122 -49.56 32.26 14.42
CA SER A 122 -49.86 30.98 15.06
C SER A 122 -49.07 29.84 14.43
N GLU A 123 -48.72 28.90 15.30
CA GLU A 123 -48.20 27.56 15.02
C GLU A 123 -46.66 27.42 14.95
N GLU A 124 -46.05 27.78 16.08
CA GLU A 124 -45.32 26.76 16.83
C GLU A 124 -46.14 25.45 16.90
N GLN A 125 -45.74 24.41 16.18
CA GLN A 125 -46.09 23.04 16.54
C GLN A 125 -44.98 22.08 16.11
N PHE A 126 -43.91 22.16 16.90
CA PHE A 126 -42.85 21.18 17.01
C PHE A 126 -43.32 20.04 17.94
N LEU A 127 -43.24 18.81 17.42
CA LEU A 127 -43.14 17.52 18.14
C LEU A 127 -44.08 17.23 19.32
N MET A 128 -44.98 16.29 19.12
CA MET A 128 -45.13 14.99 19.80
C MET A 128 -46.30 14.32 19.05
N THR A 129 -46.34 13.06 18.63
CA THR A 129 -46.00 11.82 19.30
C THR A 129 -46.16 10.72 18.23
N LYS A 130 -45.15 9.89 17.96
CA LYS A 130 -45.39 8.60 17.28
C LYS A 130 -44.42 7.55 17.76
N ILE A 131 -44.65 7.14 19.01
CA ILE A 131 -44.14 5.91 19.59
C ILE A 131 -45.37 5.09 20.01
N GLU A 132 -45.52 3.97 19.30
CA GLU A 132 -46.07 2.67 19.73
C GLU A 132 -47.58 2.47 19.99
N ALA A 133 -47.93 1.20 19.78
CA ALA A 133 -49.13 0.46 20.15
C ALA A 133 -50.37 0.61 19.26
N GLU A 134 -51.13 -0.43 18.91
CA GLU A 134 -50.95 -1.89 18.79
C GLU A 134 -52.34 -2.42 18.31
N LYS A 135 -52.36 -3.52 17.54
CA LYS A 135 -53.45 -4.53 17.45
C LYS A 135 -54.89 -4.10 17.06
N SER A 136 -55.39 -4.64 15.94
CA SER A 136 -56.38 -5.76 15.93
C SER A 136 -57.10 -5.98 14.58
N SER A 137 -57.36 -7.27 14.31
CA SER A 137 -58.46 -7.91 13.55
C SER A 137 -58.66 -7.75 12.01
N HIS A 138 -58.48 -8.89 11.34
CA HIS A 138 -58.95 -9.41 10.02
C HIS A 138 -60.51 -9.49 9.88
N PRO A 139 -61.17 -10.00 8.78
CA PRO A 139 -60.76 -10.38 7.39
C PRO A 139 -61.79 -10.10 6.24
N LYS A 140 -61.48 -10.65 5.02
CA LYS A 140 -62.32 -11.05 3.84
C LYS A 140 -62.33 -10.08 2.65
N ASP A 141 -62.24 -10.42 1.37
CA ASP A 141 -61.93 -11.60 0.54
C ASP A 141 -61.68 -11.06 -0.90
N LEU A 142 -60.75 -11.61 -1.69
CA LEU A 142 -60.94 -12.02 -3.11
C LEU A 142 -59.62 -12.38 -3.81
N GLN A 143 -59.70 -13.50 -4.54
CA GLN A 143 -58.66 -14.27 -5.23
C GLN A 143 -58.01 -13.55 -6.42
N SER A 144 -56.78 -13.96 -6.81
CA SER A 144 -56.55 -14.68 -8.08
C SER A 144 -55.07 -15.01 -8.38
N THR A 145 -54.82 -16.31 -8.60
CA THR A 145 -53.94 -16.93 -9.62
C THR A 145 -52.42 -16.63 -9.57
N SER A 146 -51.59 -17.51 -8.99
CA SER A 146 -51.03 -18.74 -9.58
C SER A 146 -49.78 -18.55 -10.44
N SER A 147 -48.59 -18.78 -9.85
CA SER A 147 -47.55 -19.66 -10.42
C SER A 147 -46.39 -19.76 -9.42
N LEU A 148 -46.35 -20.89 -8.70
CA LEU A 148 -45.17 -21.34 -7.94
C LEU A 148 -44.03 -21.62 -8.94
N SER A 149 -43.25 -20.59 -9.27
CA SER A 149 -41.86 -20.82 -9.64
C SER A 149 -41.11 -21.09 -8.35
N LYS A 150 -40.62 -22.33 -8.18
CA LYS A 150 -39.61 -22.67 -7.18
C LYS A 150 -38.37 -21.81 -7.49
N CYS A 151 -38.34 -20.59 -6.97
CA CYS A 151 -37.11 -19.81 -6.90
C CYS A 151 -36.25 -20.54 -5.87
N GLU A 152 -35.40 -21.43 -6.36
CA GLU A 152 -34.22 -21.80 -5.60
C GLU A 152 -33.48 -20.47 -5.35
N ASP A 153 -33.56 -19.99 -4.10
CA ASP A 153 -32.75 -18.87 -3.64
C ASP A 153 -31.29 -19.33 -3.77
N VAL A 154 -30.72 -19.11 -4.96
CA VAL A 154 -29.31 -19.37 -5.21
C VAL A 154 -28.58 -18.45 -4.25
N ASP A 155 -27.99 -19.03 -3.22
CA ASP A 155 -27.34 -18.32 -2.12
C ASP A 155 -26.22 -17.43 -2.66
N ASN A 156 -26.56 -16.18 -2.98
CA ASN A 156 -25.67 -15.19 -3.63
C ASN A 156 -24.69 -14.57 -2.62
N ARG A 157 -24.24 -15.36 -1.65
CA ARG A 157 -23.19 -14.96 -0.71
C ARG A 157 -21.86 -14.91 -1.44
N CYS A 158 -21.06 -13.90 -1.12
CA CYS A 158 -19.72 -13.73 -1.67
C CYS A 158 -18.81 -14.94 -1.37
N LYS A 159 -18.95 -15.55 -0.19
CA LYS A 159 -18.21 -16.76 0.26
C LYS A 159 -16.68 -16.73 0.06
N ALA A 160 -16.08 -15.58 -0.23
CA ALA A 160 -14.63 -15.45 -0.34
C ALA A 160 -13.96 -15.66 1.03
N LEU A 161 -12.81 -16.33 1.06
CA LEU A 161 -12.00 -16.54 2.26
C LEU A 161 -11.40 -15.21 2.74
N LEU A 162 -11.74 -14.81 3.96
CA LEU A 162 -11.13 -13.67 4.62
C LEU A 162 -9.73 -14.03 5.15
N PRO A 163 -8.86 -13.03 5.42
CA PRO A 163 -7.60 -13.24 6.14
C PRO A 163 -7.76 -13.92 7.51
N SER A 164 -8.94 -13.81 8.12
CA SER A 164 -9.29 -14.47 9.38
C SER A 164 -9.68 -15.95 9.23
N GLY A 165 -9.70 -16.49 8.01
CA GLY A 165 -10.10 -17.88 7.72
C GLY A 165 -11.61 -18.13 7.67
N ARG A 166 -12.45 -17.11 7.91
CA ARG A 166 -13.92 -17.22 7.76
C ARG A 166 -14.37 -16.84 6.34
N LEU A 167 -15.55 -17.32 5.93
CA LEU A 167 -16.17 -16.93 4.65
C LEU A 167 -16.86 -15.57 4.73
N CYS A 168 -16.85 -14.84 3.61
CA CYS A 168 -17.51 -13.54 3.52
C CYS A 168 -19.04 -13.66 3.61
N PRO A 169 -19.69 -13.03 4.61
CA PRO A 169 -21.14 -13.17 4.83
C PRO A 169 -22.00 -12.29 3.91
N ARG A 170 -21.37 -11.41 3.11
CA ARG A 170 -22.08 -10.41 2.29
C ARG A 170 -22.88 -11.08 1.17
N ARG A 171 -24.09 -10.55 0.92
CA ARG A 171 -25.08 -11.01 -0.08
C ARG A 171 -25.39 -9.91 -1.10
N ASP A 172 -24.36 -9.31 -1.68
CA ASP A 172 -24.53 -8.23 -2.65
C ASP A 172 -25.05 -8.78 -3.99
N LYS A 173 -25.84 -8.02 -4.75
CA LYS A 173 -26.52 -8.54 -5.97
C LYS A 173 -25.58 -8.93 -7.11
N ARG A 174 -24.44 -8.24 -7.27
CA ARG A 174 -23.52 -8.43 -8.42
C ARG A 174 -22.03 -8.36 -8.04
N LYS A 175 -21.66 -7.43 -7.15
CA LYS A 175 -20.28 -7.22 -6.72
C LYS A 175 -20.22 -7.01 -5.22
N CYS A 176 -19.30 -7.70 -4.57
CA CYS A 176 -18.85 -7.44 -3.21
C CYS A 176 -17.87 -6.25 -3.21
N PRO A 177 -18.01 -5.26 -2.32
CA PRO A 177 -17.10 -4.12 -2.25
C PRO A 177 -15.67 -4.50 -1.89
N PHE A 178 -15.47 -5.66 -1.25
CA PHE A 178 -14.14 -6.14 -0.85
C PHE A 178 -13.51 -7.12 -1.85
N HIS A 179 -14.30 -8.05 -2.38
CA HIS A 179 -13.79 -9.18 -3.18
C HIS A 179 -14.12 -9.09 -4.68
N GLY A 180 -14.81 -8.03 -5.12
CA GLY A 180 -15.14 -7.84 -6.52
C GLY A 180 -16.39 -8.61 -6.94
N ILE A 181 -16.40 -9.15 -8.16
CA ILE A 181 -17.58 -9.84 -8.71
C ILE A 181 -17.89 -11.09 -7.87
N ILE A 182 -19.16 -11.27 -7.51
CA ILE A 182 -19.61 -12.45 -6.78
C ILE A 182 -19.70 -13.62 -7.75
N ILE A 183 -19.04 -14.71 -7.39
CA ILE A 183 -18.90 -15.93 -8.18
C ILE A 183 -19.33 -17.12 -7.33
N PRO A 184 -19.84 -18.21 -7.93
CA PRO A 184 -20.24 -19.38 -7.17
C PRO A 184 -19.01 -20.06 -6.53
N ARG A 185 -19.06 -20.23 -5.21
CA ARG A 185 -18.01 -20.85 -4.39
C ARG A 185 -18.60 -21.97 -3.53
N ASP A 186 -17.77 -22.95 -3.23
CA ASP A 186 -18.08 -24.02 -2.28
C ASP A 186 -18.12 -23.50 -0.82
N ASP A 187 -18.41 -24.40 0.12
CA ASP A 187 -18.45 -24.07 1.56
C ASP A 187 -17.05 -23.92 2.18
N GLN A 188 -15.99 -24.10 1.38
CA GLN A 188 -14.61 -23.77 1.74
C GLN A 188 -14.17 -22.42 1.14
N GLY A 189 -15.04 -21.76 0.37
CA GLY A 189 -14.77 -20.47 -0.26
C GLY A 189 -13.91 -20.53 -1.52
N LEU A 190 -13.75 -21.71 -2.10
CA LEU A 190 -13.05 -21.91 -3.36
C LEU A 190 -14.02 -21.79 -4.53
N PRO A 191 -13.63 -21.13 -5.63
CA PRO A 191 -14.42 -21.14 -6.86
C PRO A 191 -14.68 -22.57 -7.33
N ILE A 192 -15.94 -22.85 -7.72
CA ILE A 192 -16.34 -24.15 -8.27
C ILE A 192 -15.71 -24.37 -9.65
N ASP A 193 -15.59 -23.30 -10.43
CA ASP A 193 -14.94 -23.31 -11.73
C ASP A 193 -13.41 -23.22 -11.62
N GLU A 194 -12.72 -24.13 -12.29
CA GLU A 194 -11.26 -24.27 -12.25
C GLU A 194 -10.56 -23.09 -12.93
N GLU A 195 -11.14 -22.54 -14.01
CA GLU A 195 -10.57 -21.34 -14.64
C GLU A 195 -10.58 -20.15 -13.68
N MET A 196 -11.66 -20.00 -12.93
CA MET A 196 -11.83 -18.91 -11.96
C MET A 196 -10.90 -19.07 -10.76
N ARG A 197 -10.67 -20.31 -10.33
CA ARG A 197 -9.67 -20.65 -9.32
C ARG A 197 -8.26 -20.23 -9.75
N GLN A 198 -7.87 -20.55 -10.99
CA GLN A 198 -6.56 -20.17 -11.53
C GLN A 198 -6.41 -18.66 -11.65
N LYS A 199 -7.45 -17.96 -12.14
CA LYS A 199 -7.48 -16.49 -12.23
C LYS A 199 -7.33 -15.83 -10.85
N GLU A 200 -8.01 -16.34 -9.82
CA GLU A 200 -7.90 -15.81 -8.46
C GLU A 200 -6.49 -16.06 -7.87
N LEU A 201 -5.88 -17.22 -8.14
CA LEU A 201 -4.52 -17.53 -7.70
C LEU A 201 -3.48 -16.63 -8.37
N ILE A 202 -3.60 -16.37 -9.68
CA ILE A 202 -2.72 -15.45 -10.40
C ILE A 202 -2.87 -14.04 -9.84
N ASN A 203 -4.10 -13.55 -9.69
CA ASN A 203 -4.37 -12.23 -9.13
C ASN A 203 -3.85 -12.09 -7.69
N ARG A 204 -3.94 -13.14 -6.88
CA ARG A 204 -3.38 -13.16 -5.53
C ARG A 204 -1.85 -13.04 -5.57
N LYS A 205 -1.18 -13.84 -6.40
CA LYS A 205 0.28 -13.76 -6.59
C LYS A 205 0.71 -12.40 -7.14
N GLU A 206 -0.06 -11.82 -8.06
CA GLU A 206 0.19 -10.48 -8.59
C GLU A 206 0.04 -9.41 -7.51
N LYS A 207 -1.00 -9.48 -6.66
CA LYS A 207 -1.18 -8.57 -5.52
C LYS A 207 -0.04 -8.71 -4.52
N GLU A 208 0.32 -9.93 -4.12
CA GLU A 208 1.46 -10.19 -3.24
C GLU A 208 2.77 -9.65 -3.85
N MET A 209 2.95 -9.80 -5.17
CA MET A 209 4.09 -9.25 -5.90
C MET A 209 4.03 -7.72 -6.09
N ASN A 210 2.85 -7.10 -5.98
CA ASN A 210 2.72 -5.64 -6.08
C ASN A 210 2.74 -4.95 -4.71
N GLU A 211 2.39 -5.65 -3.63
CA GLU A 211 2.35 -5.12 -2.27
C GLU A 211 3.73 -4.63 -1.81
N TRP A 212 4.81 -5.29 -2.23
CA TRP A 212 6.19 -4.84 -1.93
C TRP A 212 6.70 -3.72 -2.85
N LYS A 213 5.96 -3.32 -3.88
CA LYS A 213 6.35 -2.23 -4.80
C LYS A 213 5.75 -0.90 -4.34
N ASP A 214 6.38 -0.28 -3.34
CA ASP A 214 6.03 1.08 -2.95
C ASP A 214 6.39 2.07 -4.10
N PRO A 215 5.42 2.77 -4.70
CA PRO A 215 5.68 3.72 -5.79
C PRO A 215 6.64 4.84 -5.37
N ASN A 216 6.62 5.26 -4.11
CA ASN A 216 7.53 6.30 -3.62
C ASN A 216 8.97 5.77 -3.50
N TYR A 217 9.11 4.52 -3.05
CA TYR A 217 10.39 3.83 -3.00
C TYR A 217 11.00 3.65 -4.40
N LEU A 218 10.20 3.24 -5.39
CA LEU A 218 10.63 3.12 -6.78
C LEU A 218 11.08 4.47 -7.38
N LYS A 219 10.39 5.56 -7.06
CA LYS A 219 10.75 6.92 -7.49
C LYS A 219 12.04 7.43 -6.83
N MET A 220 12.26 7.09 -5.56
CA MET A 220 13.52 7.39 -4.88
C MET A 220 14.68 6.60 -5.49
N LEU A 221 14.46 5.31 -5.75
CA LEU A 221 15.46 4.42 -6.34
C LEU A 221 15.79 4.82 -7.78
N SER A 222 14.79 5.19 -8.59
CA SER A 222 14.99 5.69 -9.96
C SER A 222 15.80 6.97 -9.99
N LYS A 223 15.54 7.90 -9.05
CA LYS A 223 16.33 9.12 -8.88
C LYS A 223 17.78 8.82 -8.49
N LYS A 224 18.01 7.81 -7.64
CA LYS A 224 19.36 7.40 -7.18
C LYS A 224 20.17 6.68 -8.26
N ILE A 225 19.51 5.87 -9.08
CA ILE A 225 20.12 5.08 -10.16
C ILE A 225 20.22 5.90 -11.47
N GLY A 226 19.42 6.95 -11.61
CA GLY A 226 19.35 7.76 -12.83
C GLY A 226 18.63 7.06 -14.00
N GLN A 227 17.89 5.98 -13.72
CA GLN A 227 17.08 5.24 -14.69
C GLN A 227 15.64 5.15 -14.20
N ASN A 228 14.68 5.34 -15.10
CA ASN A 228 13.26 5.25 -14.75
C ASN A 228 12.87 3.78 -14.53
N LEU A 229 12.52 3.44 -13.27
CA LEU A 229 12.08 2.10 -12.86
C LEU A 229 10.55 1.96 -12.88
N GLU A 230 9.81 3.02 -13.19
CA GLU A 230 8.37 2.94 -13.39
C GLU A 230 8.11 2.13 -14.67
N LEU A 231 7.30 1.08 -14.55
CA LEU A 231 6.84 0.31 -15.70
C LEU A 231 5.97 1.24 -16.55
N GLN A 232 6.53 1.75 -17.65
CA GLN A 232 5.76 2.47 -18.64
C GLN A 232 4.62 1.57 -19.11
N ASN A 233 3.38 1.99 -18.82
CA ASN A 233 2.19 1.35 -19.36
C ASN A 233 2.34 1.30 -20.88
N ARG A 234 2.52 0.10 -21.42
CA ARG A 234 2.90 -0.15 -22.81
C ARG A 234 1.83 0.37 -23.77
N ARG A 235 1.93 1.64 -24.14
CA ARG A 235 1.36 2.22 -25.36
C ARG A 235 2.34 3.24 -25.93
N GLN A 236 3.55 2.80 -26.27
CA GLN A 236 4.36 3.42 -27.30
C GLN A 236 5.50 2.47 -27.68
N LYS A 237 5.40 1.91 -28.89
CA LYS A 237 6.46 1.16 -29.54
C LYS A 237 7.43 2.18 -30.14
N SER A 238 8.32 2.75 -29.32
CA SER A 238 9.49 3.46 -29.82
C SER A 238 10.67 2.48 -29.83
N LYS A 239 11.27 2.29 -31.00
CA LYS A 239 12.57 1.62 -31.13
C LYS A 239 13.61 2.53 -30.45
N SER A 240 13.86 2.36 -29.16
CA SER A 240 15.00 3.00 -28.52
C SER A 240 16.26 2.34 -29.05
N LYS A 241 17.06 3.08 -29.81
CA LYS A 241 18.45 2.70 -30.08
C LYS A 241 19.14 2.66 -28.74
N ASP A 242 19.55 1.48 -28.32
CA ASP A 242 20.37 1.26 -27.14
C ASP A 242 21.73 1.93 -27.34
N LEU A 243 21.84 3.21 -26.99
CA LEU A 243 23.09 3.98 -27.13
C LEU A 243 24.17 3.56 -26.10
N ASN A 244 23.90 2.56 -25.25
CA ASN A 244 24.80 2.12 -24.18
C ASN A 244 25.16 0.62 -24.22
N LEU A 245 24.75 -0.11 -25.26
CA LEU A 245 25.21 -1.48 -25.49
C LEU A 245 26.44 -1.42 -26.40
N ILE A 246 27.63 -1.59 -25.83
CA ILE A 246 28.84 -1.75 -26.62
C ILE A 246 28.73 -3.10 -27.32
N ASP A 247 28.65 -3.07 -28.65
CA ASP A 247 28.55 -4.27 -29.45
C ASP A 247 29.87 -5.07 -29.38
N LEU A 248 29.88 -6.15 -28.60
CA LEU A 248 31.06 -6.99 -28.33
C LEU A 248 31.68 -7.56 -29.62
N LYS A 249 30.90 -7.62 -30.70
CA LYS A 249 31.37 -8.05 -32.03
C LYS A 249 32.25 -6.99 -32.73
N HIS A 250 32.17 -5.72 -32.33
CA HIS A 250 32.94 -4.61 -32.90
C HIS A 250 34.20 -4.26 -32.08
N LEU A 251 34.38 -4.82 -30.88
CA LEU A 251 35.60 -4.70 -30.07
C LEU A 251 36.74 -5.56 -30.67
N LYS A 252 37.29 -5.12 -31.82
CA LYS A 252 38.42 -5.77 -32.52
C LYS A 252 39.78 -5.63 -31.80
N SER A 253 39.81 -5.01 -30.62
CA SER A 253 41.04 -4.75 -29.87
C SER A 253 40.88 -5.22 -28.43
N THR A 254 40.86 -6.54 -28.25
CA THR A 254 40.98 -7.12 -26.91
C THR A 254 42.45 -7.12 -26.46
N PRO A 255 42.74 -7.01 -25.15
CA PRO A 255 44.10 -7.15 -24.62
C PRO A 255 44.79 -8.44 -25.09
N LYS A 256 44.02 -9.54 -25.21
CA LYS A 256 44.50 -10.84 -25.71
C LYS A 256 44.98 -10.78 -27.17
N GLN A 257 44.25 -10.09 -28.06
CA GLN A 257 44.66 -9.88 -29.45
C GLN A 257 45.91 -8.99 -29.58
N ARG A 258 46.02 -7.96 -28.74
CA ARG A 258 47.20 -7.08 -28.69
C ARG A 258 48.45 -7.84 -28.23
N LEU A 259 48.30 -8.72 -27.23
CA LEU A 259 49.39 -9.58 -26.77
C LEU A 259 49.76 -10.61 -27.85
N SER A 260 48.77 -11.29 -28.44
CA SER A 260 49.00 -12.27 -29.51
C SER A 260 49.75 -11.67 -30.70
N THR A 261 49.33 -10.49 -31.19
CA THR A 261 50.02 -9.82 -32.31
C THR A 261 51.44 -9.37 -31.95
N LYS A 262 51.68 -8.93 -30.71
CA LYS A 262 53.02 -8.56 -30.24
C LYS A 262 53.94 -9.77 -30.12
N VAL A 263 53.43 -10.87 -29.58
CA VAL A 263 54.14 -12.15 -29.49
C VAL A 263 54.49 -12.69 -30.88
N LEU A 264 53.53 -12.70 -31.82
CA LEU A 264 53.77 -13.12 -33.20
C LEU A 264 54.81 -12.26 -33.94
N LYS A 265 54.86 -10.94 -33.68
CA LYS A 265 55.91 -10.06 -34.23
C LYS A 265 57.29 -10.39 -33.67
N ILE A 266 57.39 -10.66 -32.37
CA ILE A 266 58.65 -11.05 -31.74
C ILE A 266 59.18 -12.36 -32.34
N PHE A 267 58.33 -13.38 -32.47
CA PHE A 267 58.72 -14.64 -33.10
C PHE A 267 59.13 -14.49 -34.57
N LYS A 268 58.41 -13.67 -35.36
CA LYS A 268 58.78 -13.41 -36.76
C LYS A 268 60.10 -12.65 -36.90
N ASN A 269 60.44 -11.76 -35.97
CA ASN A 269 61.71 -11.04 -35.98
C ASN A 269 62.87 -11.95 -35.54
N ALA A 270 62.64 -12.85 -34.58
CA ALA A 270 63.63 -13.85 -34.18
C ALA A 270 63.96 -14.83 -35.34
N SER A 271 62.95 -15.24 -36.11
CA SER A 271 63.12 -16.11 -37.28
C SER A 271 63.80 -15.43 -38.48
N LYS A 272 63.92 -14.10 -38.51
CA LYS A 272 64.60 -13.35 -39.59
C LYS A 272 66.06 -13.03 -39.27
N ASN A 273 66.46 -13.20 -38.01
CA ASN A 273 67.81 -12.91 -37.50
C ASN A 273 68.60 -14.20 -37.19
N SER A 274 68.10 -15.36 -37.64
CA SER A 274 68.77 -16.66 -37.60
C SER A 274 68.89 -17.21 -39.00
#